data_AF-A0A151Z0P9-F1
#
_entry.id   AF-A0A151Z0P9-F1
#
_cell.length_a   1.000
_cell.length_b   1.000
_cell.length_c   1.000
_cell.angle_alpha   90.00
_cell.angle_beta   90.00
_cell.angle_gamma   90.00
#
_symmetry.space_group_name_H-M   'P 1'
#
loop_
_entity.id
_entity.type
_entity.pdbx_description
1 polymer ?
#
loop_
_entity_poly.entity_id
_entity_poly.type
_entity_poly.pdbx_seq_one_letter_code
_entity_poly.pdbx_strand_id
1 'polypeptide(L)'
;MSRVANPDKTLMNLDERCPTLPPKCLFVLELEQDEYFPHLSPSEVPLLIDQAIQKGILASGKWAEQKQSLKDMINLLIRQGITVRFLDRHPEKPAIRAEYNKKTKTIRIYRKSMHQIQRFFEELNIPVTEEDLFLLHLYHEWFHHLEETKIGRTDDELPRVTIKQKGPFAIRKRLSRLREIAAHAFVQQVFDLNWSPLLLDYLLYFKEKGWSFGQIRESFQKEKERIQSVYHLGGT
;
A
#
# COMPACT_ATOMS: atom_id res chain seq x y z
N MET A 1 -23.57 33.09 -2.08
CA MET A 1 -23.55 31.77 -2.72
C MET A 1 -22.84 30.80 -1.80
N SER A 2 -23.62 30.07 -1.01
CA SER A 2 -23.12 29.13 -0.01
C SER A 2 -22.44 27.94 -0.69
N ARG A 3 -21.23 27.61 -0.26
CA ARG A 3 -20.58 26.34 -0.57
C ARG A 3 -21.44 25.23 0.03
N VAL A 4 -22.16 24.52 -0.83
CA VAL A 4 -22.75 23.23 -0.46
C VAL A 4 -21.59 22.29 -0.23
N ALA A 5 -21.39 21.87 1.02
CA ALA A 5 -20.47 20.80 1.35
C ALA A 5 -20.91 19.54 0.60
N ASN A 6 -19.99 18.96 -0.18
CA ASN A 6 -20.21 17.72 -0.92
C ASN A 6 -20.21 16.54 0.08
N PRO A 7 -21.32 15.80 0.27
CA PRO A 7 -21.45 14.81 1.34
C PRO A 7 -20.74 13.47 1.09
N ASP A 8 -20.05 13.27 -0.05
CA ASP A 8 -19.48 11.98 -0.46
C ASP A 8 -17.94 11.89 -0.40
N LYS A 9 -17.29 12.65 0.51
CA LYS A 9 -15.82 12.76 0.56
C LYS A 9 -15.08 11.78 1.47
N THR A 10 -15.74 10.79 2.05
CA THR A 10 -15.10 9.91 3.04
C THR A 10 -15.31 8.44 2.69
N LEU A 11 -14.62 7.98 1.63
CA LEU A 11 -14.40 6.55 1.47
C LEU A 11 -13.53 6.08 2.65
N MET A 12 -14.05 5.16 3.47
CA MET A 12 -13.29 4.44 4.51
C MET A 12 -12.46 5.35 5.44
N ASN A 13 -13.03 6.40 6.06
CA ASN A 13 -12.26 7.27 6.96
C ASN A 13 -11.81 6.53 8.24
N LEU A 14 -10.54 6.12 8.29
CA LEU A 14 -9.94 5.43 9.43
C LEU A 14 -9.36 6.39 10.48
N ASP A 15 -9.03 7.63 10.10
CA ASP A 15 -8.19 8.51 10.92
C ASP A 15 -8.82 8.93 12.26
N GLU A 16 -10.15 8.97 12.32
CA GLU A 16 -10.89 9.38 13.53
C GLU A 16 -11.22 8.21 14.47
N ARG A 17 -11.18 6.97 13.95
CA ARG A 17 -11.69 5.79 14.67
C ARG A 17 -10.62 4.77 15.02
N CYS A 18 -9.48 4.82 14.35
CA CYS A 18 -8.37 3.90 14.55
C CYS A 18 -7.11 4.63 15.02
N PRO A 19 -6.19 3.92 15.70
CA PRO A 19 -4.83 4.39 15.84
C PRO A 19 -4.21 4.64 14.46
N THR A 20 -3.59 5.81 14.28
CA THR A 20 -2.98 6.19 13.00
C THR A 20 -1.48 6.33 13.15
N LEU A 21 -0.79 6.19 12.01
CA LEU A 21 0.62 6.49 11.87
C LEU A 21 0.78 7.24 10.54
N PRO A 22 1.58 8.34 10.47
CA PRO A 22 1.75 9.08 9.24
C PRO A 22 2.22 8.17 8.09
N PRO A 23 1.75 8.36 6.84
CA PRO A 23 2.09 7.50 5.71
C PRO A 23 3.60 7.24 5.55
N LYS A 24 4.44 8.27 5.66
CA LYS A 24 5.91 8.10 5.58
C LYS A 24 6.45 7.16 6.67
N CYS A 25 5.91 7.21 7.89
CA CYS A 25 6.32 6.29 8.96
C CYS A 25 5.87 4.86 8.67
N LEU A 26 4.66 4.65 8.13
CA LEU A 26 4.22 3.33 7.66
C LEU A 26 5.14 2.78 6.57
N PHE A 27 5.55 3.62 5.61
CA PHE A 27 6.47 3.21 4.55
C PHE A 27 7.89 2.91 5.05
N VAL A 28 8.35 3.57 6.12
CA VAL A 28 9.59 3.16 6.81
C VAL A 28 9.43 1.76 7.39
N LEU A 29 8.33 1.49 8.10
CA LEU A 29 8.07 0.15 8.66
C LEU A 29 7.95 -0.93 7.57
N GLU A 30 7.42 -0.60 6.39
CA GLU A 30 7.37 -1.52 5.25
C GLU A 30 8.76 -1.76 4.66
N LEU A 31 9.58 -0.72 4.53
CA LEU A 31 10.94 -0.83 4.02
C LEU A 31 11.87 -1.59 4.99
N GLU A 32 11.66 -1.46 6.29
CA GLU A 32 12.37 -2.21 7.34
C GLU A 32 12.15 -3.74 7.24
N GLN A 33 11.10 -4.19 6.53
CA GLN A 33 10.88 -5.61 6.24
C GLN A 33 11.63 -6.12 5.00
N ASP A 34 12.43 -5.29 4.33
CA ASP A 34 13.26 -5.73 3.20
C ASP A 34 14.51 -6.47 3.69
N GLU A 35 14.86 -7.58 3.02
CA GLU A 35 16.03 -8.40 3.34
C GLU A 35 17.32 -7.57 3.38
N TYR A 36 17.44 -6.56 2.51
CA TYR A 36 18.64 -5.76 2.38
C TYR A 36 18.57 -4.40 3.09
N PHE A 37 17.51 -4.15 3.85
CA PHE A 37 17.35 -2.93 4.66
C PHE A 37 18.56 -2.63 5.56
N PRO A 38 19.16 -3.61 6.27
CA PRO A 38 20.28 -3.34 7.19
C PRO A 38 21.53 -2.75 6.54
N HIS A 39 21.61 -2.74 5.20
CA HIS A 39 22.71 -2.16 4.44
C HIS A 39 22.49 -0.70 4.04
N LEU A 40 21.30 -0.14 4.31
CA LEU A 40 21.01 1.27 4.07
C LEU A 40 21.56 2.14 5.20
N SER A 41 22.09 3.30 4.84
CA SER A 41 22.34 4.37 5.80
C SER A 41 21.03 5.10 6.16
N PRO A 42 20.91 5.65 7.38
CA PRO A 42 19.69 6.35 7.80
C PRO A 42 19.29 7.53 6.90
N SER A 43 20.25 8.18 6.24
CA SER A 43 19.97 9.29 5.31
C SER A 43 19.42 8.83 3.95
N GLU A 44 19.65 7.58 3.54
CA GLU A 44 19.11 7.05 2.28
C GLU A 44 17.62 6.69 2.39
N VAL A 45 17.17 6.29 3.59
CA VAL A 45 15.81 5.78 3.81
C VAL A 45 14.72 6.80 3.43
N PRO A 46 14.74 8.07 3.91
CA PRO A 46 13.76 9.07 3.49
C PRO A 46 13.75 9.31 1.98
N LEU A 47 14.92 9.35 1.34
CA LEU A 47 15.06 9.62 -0.08
C LEU A 47 14.42 8.51 -0.92
N LEU A 48 14.68 7.25 -0.57
CA LEU A 48 14.10 6.10 -1.27
C LEU A 48 12.58 6.02 -1.09
N ILE A 49 12.09 6.31 0.12
CA ILE A 49 10.64 6.37 0.40
C ILE A 49 9.99 7.46 -0.43
N ASP A 50 10.55 8.68 -0.43
CA ASP A 50 9.99 9.79 -1.20
C ASP A 50 9.97 9.48 -2.69
N GLN A 51 11.03 8.88 -3.23
CA GLN A 51 11.09 8.48 -4.64
C GLN A 51 10.05 7.39 -4.98
N ALA A 52 9.86 6.40 -4.12
CA ALA A 52 8.84 5.36 -4.31
C ALA A 52 7.41 5.94 -4.25
N ILE A 53 7.13 6.83 -3.29
CA ILE A 53 5.87 7.55 -3.20
C ILE A 53 5.61 8.35 -4.48
N GLN A 54 6.60 9.14 -4.93
CA GLN A 54 6.46 9.96 -6.13
C GLN A 54 6.18 9.10 -7.37
N LYS A 55 6.80 7.93 -7.50
CA LYS A 55 6.48 7.01 -8.61
C LYS A 55 5.03 6.54 -8.56
N GLY A 56 4.51 6.20 -7.38
CA GLY A 56 3.10 5.85 -7.19
C GLY A 56 2.15 6.99 -7.57
N ILE A 57 2.43 8.20 -7.09
CA ILE A 57 1.65 9.42 -7.41
C ILE A 57 1.69 9.73 -8.91
N LEU A 58 2.86 9.68 -9.55
CA LEU A 58 2.98 9.95 -10.99
C LEU A 58 2.22 8.90 -11.82
N ALA A 59 2.23 7.64 -11.37
CA ALA A 59 1.48 6.56 -12.03
C ALA A 59 -0.03 6.72 -11.90
N SER A 60 -0.53 7.39 -10.85
CA SER A 60 -1.97 7.62 -10.67
C SER A 60 -2.52 8.49 -11.79
N GLY A 61 -1.78 9.52 -12.22
CA GLY A 61 -2.10 10.37 -13.37
C GLY A 61 -3.59 10.67 -13.50
N LYS A 62 -4.14 10.40 -14.69
CA LYS A 62 -5.57 10.61 -15.00
C LYS A 62 -6.55 9.70 -14.23
N TRP A 63 -6.08 8.67 -13.55
CA TRP A 63 -6.93 7.73 -12.82
C TRP A 63 -7.43 8.33 -11.50
N ALA A 64 -6.69 9.28 -10.92
CA ALA A 64 -7.11 10.00 -9.72
C ALA A 64 -8.36 10.88 -9.95
N GLU A 65 -8.63 11.26 -11.20
CA GLU A 65 -9.79 12.10 -11.55
C GLU A 65 -11.02 11.27 -11.98
N GLN A 66 -10.89 9.95 -12.11
CA GLN A 66 -11.92 9.07 -12.66
C GLN A 66 -12.32 8.00 -11.66
N LYS A 67 -13.39 8.24 -10.91
CA LYS A 67 -14.00 7.19 -10.08
C LYS A 67 -14.61 6.12 -10.98
N GLN A 68 -14.01 4.93 -10.99
CA GLN A 68 -14.48 3.79 -11.76
C GLN A 68 -15.32 2.87 -10.89
N SER A 69 -16.40 2.32 -11.44
CA SER A 69 -17.06 1.16 -10.83
C SER A 69 -16.16 -0.07 -10.92
N LEU A 70 -16.39 -1.08 -10.09
CA LEU A 70 -15.70 -2.37 -10.18
C LEU A 70 -15.88 -3.02 -11.55
N LYS A 71 -17.07 -2.87 -12.15
CA LYS A 71 -17.33 -3.35 -13.50
C LYS A 71 -16.42 -2.67 -14.53
N ASP A 72 -16.27 -1.35 -14.45
CA ASP A 72 -15.42 -0.59 -15.36
C ASP A 72 -13.95 -0.97 -15.19
N MET A 73 -13.50 -1.11 -13.94
CA MET A 73 -12.14 -1.54 -13.63
C MET A 73 -11.85 -2.96 -14.16
N ILE A 74 -12.75 -3.93 -13.93
CA ILE A 74 -12.62 -5.28 -14.47
C ILE A 74 -12.59 -5.26 -16.00
N ASN A 75 -13.45 -4.47 -16.65
CA ASN A 75 -13.45 -4.33 -18.11
C ASN A 75 -12.13 -3.74 -18.63
N LEU A 76 -11.57 -2.74 -17.93
CA LEU A 76 -10.25 -2.18 -18.24
C LEU A 76 -9.16 -3.25 -18.15
N LEU A 77 -9.14 -4.04 -17.09
CA LEU A 77 -8.17 -5.13 -16.88
C LEU A 77 -8.27 -6.18 -17.99
N ILE A 78 -9.49 -6.61 -18.34
CA ILE A 78 -9.72 -7.58 -19.43
C ILE A 78 -9.20 -7.04 -20.77
N ARG A 79 -9.44 -5.76 -21.09
CA ARG A 79 -8.90 -5.12 -22.31
C ARG A 79 -7.37 -5.07 -22.33
N GLN A 80 -6.72 -5.09 -21.18
CA GLN A 80 -5.26 -5.17 -21.05
C GLN A 80 -4.73 -6.62 -21.06
N GLY A 81 -5.61 -7.60 -21.27
CA GLY A 81 -5.27 -9.02 -21.26
C GLY A 81 -5.01 -9.57 -19.86
N ILE A 82 -5.57 -8.92 -18.83
CA ILE A 82 -5.45 -9.34 -17.43
C ILE A 82 -6.72 -10.12 -17.05
N THR A 83 -6.53 -11.30 -16.49
CA THR A 83 -7.64 -12.10 -15.94
C THR A 83 -7.82 -11.77 -14.47
N VAL A 84 -9.06 -11.48 -14.04
CA VAL A 84 -9.41 -11.35 -12.61
C VAL A 84 -10.10 -12.62 -12.16
N ARG A 85 -9.64 -13.22 -11.06
CA ARG A 85 -10.25 -14.41 -10.45
C ARG A 85 -10.59 -14.15 -8.99
N PHE A 86 -11.87 -14.28 -8.66
CA PHE A 86 -12.33 -14.32 -7.28
C PHE A 86 -12.26 -15.76 -6.77
N LEU A 87 -11.60 -15.95 -5.63
CA LEU A 87 -11.36 -17.27 -5.03
C LEU A 87 -12.06 -17.34 -3.66
N ASP A 88 -12.86 -18.40 -3.47
CA ASP A 88 -13.59 -18.63 -2.21
C ASP A 88 -12.78 -19.42 -1.16
N ARG A 89 -11.48 -19.56 -1.39
CA ARG A 89 -10.54 -20.26 -0.50
C ARG A 89 -9.69 -19.25 0.28
N HIS A 90 -9.06 -19.72 1.36
CA HIS A 90 -8.02 -18.92 2.01
C HIS A 90 -6.75 -18.91 1.14
N PRO A 91 -6.00 -17.80 1.15
CA PRO A 91 -4.62 -17.82 0.67
C PRO A 91 -3.77 -18.77 1.53
N GLU A 92 -2.63 -19.24 1.00
CA GLU A 92 -1.66 -20.01 1.78
C GLU A 92 -1.09 -19.20 2.96
N LYS A 93 -1.00 -17.89 2.80
CA LYS A 93 -0.63 -16.94 3.86
C LYS A 93 -1.83 -16.05 4.17
N PRO A 94 -2.38 -16.07 5.40
CA PRO A 94 -3.59 -15.32 5.76
C PRO A 94 -3.56 -13.83 5.42
N ALA A 95 -2.38 -13.20 5.48
CA ALA A 95 -2.19 -11.78 5.17
C ALA A 95 -2.34 -11.43 3.68
N ILE A 96 -2.41 -12.41 2.76
CA ILE A 96 -2.57 -12.15 1.32
C ILE A 96 -4.05 -11.90 1.01
N ARG A 97 -4.36 -10.68 0.56
CA ARG A 97 -5.73 -10.26 0.22
C ARG A 97 -6.01 -10.38 -1.27
N ALA A 98 -5.01 -10.02 -2.07
CA ALA A 98 -4.95 -10.24 -3.50
C ALA A 98 -3.51 -10.55 -3.91
N GLU A 99 -3.32 -11.05 -5.13
CA GLU A 99 -1.99 -11.25 -5.71
C GLU A 99 -2.03 -11.12 -7.23
N TYR A 100 -1.02 -10.48 -7.81
CA TYR A 100 -0.77 -10.44 -9.25
C TYR A 100 0.27 -11.46 -9.68
N ASN A 101 -0.15 -12.40 -10.53
CA ASN A 101 0.75 -13.33 -11.21
C ASN A 101 1.18 -12.77 -12.56
N LYS A 102 2.44 -12.31 -12.66
CA LYS A 102 2.99 -11.76 -13.91
C LYS A 102 3.10 -12.76 -15.07
N LYS A 103 3.32 -14.05 -14.79
CA LYS A 103 3.47 -15.09 -15.84
C LYS A 103 2.15 -15.34 -16.55
N THR A 104 1.07 -15.43 -15.79
CA THR A 104 -0.28 -15.71 -16.32
C THR A 104 -1.12 -14.45 -16.51
N LYS A 105 -0.57 -13.27 -16.18
CA LYS A 105 -1.29 -11.98 -16.14
C LYS A 105 -2.63 -12.11 -15.42
N THR A 106 -2.61 -12.68 -14.22
CA THR A 106 -3.82 -12.97 -13.46
C THR A 106 -3.78 -12.27 -12.11
N ILE A 107 -4.81 -11.49 -11.80
CA ILE A 107 -5.05 -10.98 -10.46
C ILE A 107 -6.00 -11.96 -9.77
N ARG A 108 -5.60 -12.47 -8.61
CA ARG A 108 -6.45 -13.29 -7.75
C ARG A 108 -6.87 -12.48 -6.54
N ILE A 109 -8.14 -12.53 -6.21
CA ILE A 109 -8.71 -11.88 -5.04
C ILE A 109 -9.34 -12.95 -4.17
N TYR A 110 -9.00 -12.97 -2.88
CA TYR A 110 -9.52 -13.95 -1.93
C TYR A 110 -10.74 -13.37 -1.21
N ARG A 111 -11.95 -13.87 -1.52
CA ARG A 111 -13.20 -13.33 -0.94
C ARG A 111 -13.23 -13.39 0.57
N LYS A 112 -12.67 -14.46 1.15
CA LYS A 112 -12.59 -14.61 2.60
C LYS A 112 -11.79 -13.48 3.26
N SER A 113 -10.71 -13.02 2.63
CA SER A 113 -9.93 -11.88 3.09
C SER A 113 -10.75 -10.59 2.98
N MET A 114 -11.55 -10.42 1.93
CA MET A 114 -12.46 -9.25 1.82
C MET A 114 -13.55 -9.24 2.89
N HIS A 115 -14.17 -10.38 3.20
CA HIS A 115 -15.15 -10.49 4.28
C HIS A 115 -14.53 -10.15 5.65
N GLN A 116 -13.26 -10.52 5.87
CA GLN A 116 -12.55 -10.17 7.11
C GLN A 116 -12.36 -8.65 7.23
N ILE A 117 -11.96 -7.99 6.13
CA ILE A 117 -11.82 -6.54 6.09
C ILE A 117 -13.17 -5.86 6.28
N GLN A 118 -14.22 -6.37 5.64
CA GLN A 118 -15.57 -5.85 5.78
C GLN A 118 -16.04 -5.91 7.23
N ARG A 119 -15.85 -7.04 7.92
CA ARG A 119 -16.15 -7.18 9.36
C ARG A 119 -15.37 -6.17 10.21
N PHE A 120 -14.10 -5.94 9.90
CA PHE A 120 -13.30 -4.94 10.60
C PHE A 120 -13.90 -3.52 10.49
N PHE A 121 -14.38 -3.14 9.31
CA PHE A 121 -15.06 -1.85 9.12
C PHE A 121 -16.47 -1.82 9.77
N GLU A 122 -17.21 -2.93 9.74
CA GLU A 122 -18.51 -3.09 10.42
C GLU A 122 -18.37 -2.90 11.93
N GLU A 123 -17.37 -3.50 12.57
CA GLU A 123 -17.06 -3.32 14.00
C GLU A 123 -16.78 -1.86 14.36
N LEU A 124 -16.23 -1.09 13.42
CA LEU A 124 -15.94 0.34 13.56
C LEU A 124 -17.12 1.24 13.21
N ASN A 125 -18.25 0.68 12.76
CA ASN A 125 -19.38 1.40 12.18
C ASN A 125 -18.96 2.37 11.08
N ILE A 126 -18.02 1.95 10.21
CA ILE A 126 -17.59 2.69 9.03
C ILE A 126 -18.28 2.04 7.81
N PRO A 127 -19.06 2.80 7.03
CA PRO A 127 -19.70 2.26 5.84
C PRO A 127 -18.65 1.94 4.78
N VAL A 128 -18.61 0.68 4.34
CA VAL A 128 -17.80 0.23 3.21
C VAL A 128 -18.56 -0.85 2.46
N THR A 129 -18.53 -0.80 1.13
CA THR A 129 -19.10 -1.87 0.30
C THR A 129 -18.04 -2.91 -0.03
N GLU A 130 -18.44 -4.15 -0.34
CA GLU A 130 -17.53 -5.17 -0.87
C GLU A 130 -16.85 -4.67 -2.17
N GLU A 131 -17.57 -3.87 -2.95
CA GLU A 131 -17.07 -3.26 -4.18
C GLU A 131 -15.88 -2.34 -3.92
N ASP A 132 -15.97 -1.48 -2.91
CA ASP A 132 -14.89 -0.57 -2.53
C ASP A 132 -13.62 -1.34 -2.11
N LEU A 133 -13.80 -2.45 -1.37
CA LEU A 133 -12.70 -3.31 -0.95
C LEU A 133 -12.04 -4.00 -2.14
N PHE A 134 -12.83 -4.50 -3.09
CA PHE A 134 -12.30 -5.09 -4.32
C PHE A 134 -11.55 -4.07 -5.16
N LEU A 135 -12.10 -2.86 -5.30
CA LEU A 135 -11.47 -1.77 -6.04
C LEU A 135 -10.11 -1.43 -5.43
N LEU A 136 -10.03 -1.22 -4.12
CA LEU A 136 -8.77 -0.90 -3.42
C LEU A 136 -7.65 -1.91 -3.74
N HIS A 137 -7.95 -3.20 -3.66
CA HIS A 137 -6.96 -4.25 -3.95
C HIS A 137 -6.69 -4.45 -5.44
N LEU A 138 -7.70 -4.27 -6.30
CA LEU A 138 -7.51 -4.35 -7.75
C LEU A 138 -6.57 -3.26 -8.26
N TYR A 139 -6.69 -2.03 -7.75
CA TYR A 139 -5.78 -0.96 -8.12
C TYR A 139 -4.35 -1.24 -7.62
N HIS A 140 -4.19 -1.81 -6.43
CA HIS A 140 -2.88 -2.26 -5.92
C HIS A 140 -2.23 -3.27 -6.88
N GLU A 141 -2.93 -4.35 -7.18
CA GLU A 141 -2.40 -5.41 -8.05
C GLU A 141 -2.22 -4.95 -9.49
N TRP A 142 -3.08 -4.03 -9.95
CA TRP A 142 -2.95 -3.42 -11.26
C TRP A 142 -1.73 -2.50 -11.35
N PHE A 143 -1.36 -1.79 -10.29
CA PHE A 143 -0.11 -1.04 -10.25
C PHE A 143 1.09 -1.94 -10.53
N HIS A 144 1.15 -3.12 -9.90
CA HIS A 144 2.22 -4.09 -10.20
C HIS A 144 2.18 -4.57 -11.65
N HIS A 145 1.00 -4.72 -12.26
CA HIS A 145 0.92 -4.98 -13.69
C HIS A 145 1.50 -3.82 -14.51
N LEU A 146 1.18 -2.56 -14.17
CA LEU A 146 1.72 -1.38 -14.84
C LEU A 146 3.25 -1.33 -14.73
N GLU A 147 3.82 -1.63 -13.57
CA GLU A 147 5.28 -1.70 -13.38
C GLU A 147 5.95 -2.69 -14.33
N GLU A 148 5.35 -3.87 -14.52
CA GLU A 148 5.91 -4.91 -15.39
C GLU A 148 5.73 -4.61 -16.88
N THR A 149 4.84 -3.68 -17.26
CA THR A 149 4.41 -3.53 -18.67
C THR A 149 4.52 -2.13 -19.27
N LYS A 150 4.46 -1.07 -18.47
CA LYS A 150 4.30 0.31 -18.96
C LYS A 150 5.20 1.31 -18.25
N ILE A 151 5.26 1.27 -16.93
CA ILE A 151 5.89 2.35 -16.13
C ILE A 151 7.25 1.97 -15.55
N GLY A 152 7.72 0.74 -15.80
CA GLY A 152 8.95 0.21 -15.23
C GLY A 152 8.84 -0.11 -13.73
N ARG A 153 9.66 -1.05 -13.27
CA ARG A 153 9.64 -1.51 -11.87
C ARG A 153 10.32 -0.49 -10.96
N THR A 154 9.68 -0.17 -9.84
CA THR A 154 10.20 0.78 -8.85
C THR A 154 11.58 0.37 -8.33
N ASP A 155 11.75 -0.90 -7.98
CA ASP A 155 13.01 -1.44 -7.47
C ASP A 155 14.13 -1.58 -8.52
N ASP A 156 13.81 -1.40 -9.81
CA ASP A 156 14.77 -1.41 -10.90
C ASP A 156 15.31 -0.01 -11.20
N GLU A 157 14.47 1.01 -11.06
CA GLU A 157 14.79 2.42 -11.33
C GLU A 157 15.46 3.11 -10.14
N LEU A 158 15.10 2.72 -8.92
CA LEU A 158 15.67 3.32 -7.71
C LEU A 158 17.07 2.76 -7.40
N PRO A 159 17.92 3.53 -6.70
CA PRO A 159 19.26 3.10 -6.35
C PRO A 159 19.28 1.75 -5.65
N ARG A 160 20.15 0.86 -6.14
CA ARG A 160 20.40 -0.43 -5.50
C ARG A 160 21.31 -0.25 -4.28
N VAL A 161 20.97 -0.93 -3.19
CA VAL A 161 21.79 -0.95 -1.98
C VAL A 161 23.05 -1.79 -2.18
N THR A 162 24.19 -1.29 -1.72
CA THR A 162 25.47 -2.02 -1.79
C THR A 162 25.61 -2.91 -0.57
N ILE A 163 25.58 -4.23 -0.76
CA ILE A 163 25.65 -5.19 0.35
C ILE A 163 27.08 -5.65 0.67
N LYS A 164 27.97 -5.60 -0.33
CA LYS A 164 29.40 -5.96 -0.20
C LYS A 164 30.21 -5.16 -1.21
N GLN A 165 31.39 -4.70 -0.81
CA GLN A 165 32.33 -4.03 -1.69
C GLN A 165 33.74 -4.60 -1.49
N LYS A 166 34.43 -4.95 -2.58
CA LYS A 166 35.83 -5.37 -2.58
C LYS A 166 36.55 -4.66 -3.73
N GLY A 167 37.25 -3.58 -3.43
CA GLY A 167 37.91 -2.73 -4.43
C GLY A 167 36.88 -2.14 -5.42
N PRO A 168 37.10 -2.23 -6.74
CA PRO A 168 36.18 -1.70 -7.74
C PRO A 168 34.90 -2.55 -7.91
N PHE A 169 34.83 -3.73 -7.31
CA PHE A 169 33.68 -4.63 -7.41
C PHE A 169 32.71 -4.41 -6.25
N ALA A 170 31.44 -4.13 -6.57
CA ALA A 170 30.37 -4.00 -5.60
C ALA A 170 29.22 -4.94 -5.93
N ILE A 171 28.72 -5.66 -4.93
CA ILE A 171 27.49 -6.44 -5.03
C ILE A 171 26.35 -5.52 -4.61
N ARG A 172 25.44 -5.26 -5.55
CA ARG A 172 24.28 -4.40 -5.36
C ARG A 172 22.98 -5.18 -5.47
N LYS A 173 22.05 -4.90 -4.55
CA LYS A 173 20.74 -5.56 -4.48
C LYS A 173 19.61 -4.56 -4.58
N ARG A 174 18.48 -5.03 -5.11
CA ARG A 174 17.24 -4.25 -5.21
C ARG A 174 16.48 -4.36 -3.91
N LEU A 175 15.75 -3.30 -3.56
CA LEU A 175 14.87 -3.27 -2.40
C LEU A 175 13.45 -3.50 -2.90
N SER A 176 13.00 -4.75 -2.83
CA SER A 176 11.71 -5.18 -3.34
C SER A 176 10.53 -4.44 -2.70
N ARG A 177 10.65 -4.07 -1.41
CA ARG A 177 9.62 -3.36 -0.65
C ARG A 177 9.29 -1.96 -1.18
N LEU A 178 10.19 -1.35 -1.96
CA LEU A 178 9.92 -0.06 -2.62
C LEU A 178 8.75 -0.15 -3.62
N ARG A 179 8.50 -1.34 -4.18
CA ARG A 179 7.36 -1.58 -5.08
C ARG A 179 6.03 -1.53 -4.34
N GLU A 180 5.97 -2.09 -3.14
CA GLU A 180 4.76 -2.09 -2.30
C GLU A 180 4.45 -0.66 -1.82
N ILE A 181 5.49 0.11 -1.45
CA ILE A 181 5.35 1.52 -1.09
C ILE A 181 4.75 2.32 -2.25
N ALA A 182 5.28 2.13 -3.47
CA ALA A 182 4.75 2.82 -4.65
C ALA A 182 3.31 2.38 -4.99
N ALA A 183 2.97 1.10 -4.81
CA ALA A 183 1.62 0.58 -5.01
C ALA A 183 0.61 1.19 -4.03
N HIS A 184 0.95 1.24 -2.74
CA HIS A 184 0.08 1.87 -1.74
C HIS A 184 -0.05 3.38 -1.95
N ALA A 185 1.02 4.08 -2.33
CA ALA A 185 0.97 5.50 -2.67
C ALA A 185 0.10 5.76 -3.92
N PHE A 186 0.18 4.88 -4.93
CA PHE A 186 -0.68 4.93 -6.11
C PHE A 186 -2.16 4.79 -5.73
N VAL A 187 -2.52 3.77 -4.94
CA VAL A 187 -3.90 3.56 -4.49
C VAL A 187 -4.38 4.73 -3.63
N GLN A 188 -3.56 5.20 -2.69
CA GLN A 188 -3.88 6.37 -1.87
C GLN A 188 -4.24 7.58 -2.74
N GLN A 189 -3.44 7.85 -3.78
CA GLN A 189 -3.65 8.98 -4.68
C GLN A 189 -4.85 8.78 -5.61
N VAL A 190 -5.09 7.56 -6.12
CA VAL A 190 -6.23 7.26 -7.00
C VAL A 190 -7.56 7.47 -6.28
N PHE A 191 -7.64 7.08 -5.01
CA PHE A 191 -8.86 7.16 -4.21
C PHE A 191 -8.98 8.45 -3.38
N ASP A 192 -8.03 9.39 -3.50
CA ASP A 192 -7.97 10.63 -2.71
C ASP A 192 -8.09 10.36 -1.19
N LEU A 193 -7.38 9.33 -0.70
CA LEU A 193 -7.44 8.92 0.71
C LEU A 193 -6.53 9.79 1.58
N ASN A 194 -7.07 10.28 2.70
CA ASN A 194 -6.30 10.98 3.74
C ASN A 194 -5.36 10.06 4.53
N TRP A 195 -5.52 8.74 4.40
CA TRP A 195 -4.72 7.71 5.04
C TRP A 195 -4.10 6.77 3.97
N SER A 196 -3.01 6.09 4.31
CA SER A 196 -2.37 5.12 3.40
C SER A 196 -3.04 3.76 3.51
N PRO A 197 -3.40 3.07 2.40
CA PRO A 197 -3.91 1.70 2.40
C PRO A 197 -3.09 0.71 3.23
N LEU A 198 -1.78 0.93 3.35
CA LEU A 198 -0.87 0.16 4.20
C LEU A 198 -1.25 0.21 5.70
N LEU A 199 -1.88 1.29 6.18
CA LEU A 199 -2.39 1.39 7.55
C LEU A 199 -3.40 0.28 7.84
N LEU A 200 -4.31 0.01 6.90
CA LEU A 200 -5.32 -1.05 7.04
C LEU A 200 -4.65 -2.41 7.20
N ASP A 201 -3.57 -2.67 6.46
CA ASP A 201 -2.81 -3.91 6.56
C ASP A 201 -2.21 -4.11 7.94
N TYR A 202 -1.60 -3.06 8.51
CA TYR A 202 -1.06 -3.08 9.88
C TYR A 202 -2.16 -3.24 10.93
N LEU A 203 -3.27 -2.50 10.81
CA LEU A 203 -4.39 -2.60 11.75
C LEU A 203 -4.94 -4.02 11.79
N LEU A 204 -5.20 -4.62 10.63
CA LEU A 204 -5.68 -6.00 10.53
C LEU A 204 -4.67 -6.98 11.12
N TYR A 205 -3.38 -6.83 10.80
CA TYR A 205 -2.31 -7.68 11.36
C TYR A 205 -2.27 -7.65 12.89
N PHE A 206 -2.33 -6.47 13.51
CA PHE A 206 -2.34 -6.36 14.97
C PHE A 206 -3.63 -6.90 15.58
N LYS A 207 -4.78 -6.65 14.94
CA LYS A 207 -6.08 -7.19 15.39
C LYS A 207 -6.11 -8.72 15.33
N GLU A 208 -5.54 -9.33 14.30
CA GLU A 208 -5.37 -10.79 14.21
C GLU A 208 -4.50 -11.35 15.33
N LYS A 209 -3.51 -10.58 15.80
CA LYS A 209 -2.71 -10.92 16.99
C LYS A 209 -3.43 -10.67 18.32
N GLY A 210 -4.69 -10.26 18.29
CA GLY A 210 -5.49 -9.99 19.48
C GLY A 210 -5.18 -8.67 20.16
N TRP A 211 -4.48 -7.73 19.51
CA TRP A 211 -4.17 -6.44 20.11
C TRP A 211 -5.42 -5.55 20.18
N SER A 212 -5.55 -4.81 21.27
CA SER A 212 -6.52 -3.72 21.38
C SER A 212 -6.03 -2.47 20.65
N PHE A 213 -6.94 -1.55 20.31
CA PHE A 213 -6.54 -0.27 19.73
C PHE A 213 -5.67 0.58 20.67
N GLY A 214 -5.80 0.41 22.00
CA GLY A 214 -4.89 1.04 22.96
C GLY A 214 -3.45 0.58 22.76
N GLN A 215 -3.23 -0.73 22.68
CA GLN A 215 -1.91 -1.33 22.44
C GLN A 215 -1.32 -0.92 21.09
N ILE A 216 -2.15 -0.90 20.03
CA ILE A 216 -1.72 -0.46 18.69
C ILE A 216 -1.32 1.02 18.73
N ARG A 217 -2.10 1.89 19.40
CA ARG A 217 -1.79 3.32 19.54
C ARG A 217 -0.47 3.56 20.26
N GLU A 218 -0.25 2.87 21.38
CA GLU A 218 1.02 2.95 22.12
C GLU A 218 2.19 2.49 21.26
N SER A 219 2.02 1.42 20.48
CA SER A 219 3.05 0.94 19.56
C SER A 219 3.34 1.95 18.44
N PHE A 220 2.31 2.50 17.80
CA PHE A 220 2.48 3.50 16.75
C PHE A 220 3.13 4.78 17.26
N GLN A 221 2.82 5.21 18.49
CA GLN A 221 3.47 6.37 19.08
C GLN A 221 4.97 6.13 19.28
N LYS A 222 5.36 4.96 19.82
CA LYS A 222 6.77 4.58 19.98
C LYS A 222 7.50 4.50 18.64
N GLU A 223 6.89 3.88 17.64
CA GLU A 223 7.48 3.79 16.30
C GLU A 223 7.62 5.17 15.65
N LYS A 224 6.62 6.04 15.77
CA LYS A 224 6.69 7.41 15.27
C LYS A 224 7.88 8.16 15.85
N GLU A 225 8.05 8.15 17.17
CA GLU A 225 9.15 8.81 17.86
C GLU A 225 10.51 8.25 17.44
N ARG A 226 10.63 6.92 17.37
CA ARG A 226 11.86 6.24 16.90
C ARG A 226 12.21 6.65 15.47
N ILE A 227 11.24 6.57 14.56
CA ILE A 227 11.45 6.84 13.14
C ILE A 227 11.81 8.32 12.91
N GLN A 228 11.14 9.24 13.59
CA GLN A 228 11.44 10.67 13.48
C GLN A 228 12.83 11.00 14.01
N SER A 229 13.25 10.36 15.11
CA SER A 229 14.57 10.52 15.70
C SER A 229 15.69 9.96 14.79
N VAL A 230 15.51 8.75 14.25
CA VAL A 230 16.53 8.06 13.46
C VAL A 230 16.66 8.64 12.04
N TYR A 231 15.53 8.84 11.36
CA TYR A 231 15.51 9.18 9.94
C TYR A 231 15.24 10.66 9.68
N HIS A 232 15.11 11.49 10.73
CA HIS A 232 14.89 12.93 10.64
C HIS A 232 13.70 13.30 9.75
N LEU A 233 12.66 12.47 9.75
CA LEU A 233 11.42 12.74 9.03
C LEU A 233 10.69 13.88 9.75
N GLY A 234 10.94 15.12 9.29
CA GLY A 234 10.26 16.31 9.76
C GLY A 234 8.75 16.15 9.62
N GLY A 235 8.00 16.49 10.67
CA GLY A 235 6.55 16.54 10.61
C GLY A 235 6.12 17.65 9.65
N THR A 236 5.52 17.27 8.53
CA THR A 236 4.62 18.14 7.78
C THR A 236 3.27 18.16 8.46
#